data_AF-A0A1F8BKL3-F1
#
_entry.id   AF-A0A1F8BKL3-F1
#
_cell.length_a   1.000
_cell.length_b   1.000
_cell.length_c   1.000
_cell.angle_alpha   90.00
_cell.angle_beta   90.00
_cell.angle_gamma   90.00
#
_symmetry.space_group_name_H-M   'P 1'
#
loop_
_entity.id
_entity.type
_entity.pdbx_description
1 polymer ?
#
loop_
_entity_poly.entity_id
_entity_poly.type
_entity_poly.pdbx_seq_one_letter_code
_entity_poly.pdbx_strand_id
1 'polypeptide(L)'
;MKDLFKGKVVTALVVIATVILAGVAIFTAVRLYQLRREPVAPTAPESEPAAWDCSKYTFSVSGTGVVSVNNQSTRNEPSQQAKVYINGNLVNTFDVPALPMGQSATLGTVQVPTGSFNWRVVGTQDCQSSGTSSGGPVACESLAFSLTENSPTPTITGTVTPSLTPTSTPTGTPSPTLPPDVTATPTPTNPPGATSTSTPTPTQGGGIAAASPTPGGAALPDAGISTPTLLALTVGILMLIGALLLAL
;
A
#
# COMPACT_ATOMS: atom_id res chain seq x y z
N MET A 1 80.62 -6.22 -0.21
CA MET A 1 79.59 -6.45 0.84
C MET A 1 78.48 -5.39 0.87
N LYS A 2 78.74 -4.12 0.52
CA LYS A 2 77.71 -3.05 0.53
C LYS A 2 76.59 -3.26 -0.52
N ASP A 3 76.89 -3.89 -1.64
CA ASP A 3 75.89 -4.10 -2.71
C ASP A 3 74.90 -5.23 -2.42
N LEU A 4 75.28 -6.22 -1.59
CA LEU A 4 74.37 -7.27 -1.11
C LEU A 4 73.35 -6.76 -0.09
N PHE A 5 73.70 -5.70 0.66
CA PHE A 5 72.78 -5.06 1.61
C PHE A 5 71.74 -4.17 0.91
N LYS A 6 72.08 -3.52 -0.20
CA LYS A 6 71.13 -2.66 -0.95
C LYS A 6 69.92 -3.43 -1.48
N GLY A 7 70.12 -4.63 -2.03
CA GLY A 7 69.03 -5.45 -2.56
C GLY A 7 68.03 -5.86 -1.48
N LYS A 8 68.52 -6.37 -0.35
CA LYS A 8 67.68 -6.85 0.76
C LYS A 8 66.89 -5.72 1.44
N VAL A 9 67.48 -4.53 1.55
CA VAL A 9 66.81 -3.34 2.12
C VAL A 9 65.66 -2.89 1.22
N VAL A 10 65.84 -2.87 -0.10
CA VAL A 10 64.77 -2.51 -1.04
C VAL A 10 63.62 -3.51 -0.98
N THR A 11 63.91 -4.82 -0.96
CA THR A 11 62.86 -5.84 -0.83
C THR A 11 62.11 -5.72 0.49
N ALA A 12 62.81 -5.51 1.61
CA ALA A 12 62.17 -5.32 2.91
C ALA A 12 61.25 -4.09 2.92
N LEU A 13 61.67 -2.99 2.31
CA LEU A 13 60.88 -1.76 2.23
C LEU A 13 59.60 -1.97 1.40
N VAL A 14 59.70 -2.67 0.26
CA VAL A 14 58.53 -3.01 -0.57
C VAL A 14 57.53 -3.86 0.21
N VAL A 15 57.99 -4.91 0.91
CA VAL A 15 57.12 -5.78 1.71
C VAL A 15 56.39 -4.99 2.81
N ILE A 16 57.10 -4.11 3.52
CA ILE A 16 56.51 -3.25 4.56
C ILE A 16 55.44 -2.34 3.95
N ALA A 17 55.72 -1.69 2.82
CA ALA A 17 54.77 -0.82 2.14
C ALA A 17 53.50 -1.58 1.71
N THR A 18 53.63 -2.81 1.19
CA THR A 18 52.48 -3.63 0.79
C THR A 18 51.61 -4.02 1.98
N VAL A 19 52.21 -4.40 3.12
CA VAL A 19 51.45 -4.75 4.35
C VAL A 19 50.67 -3.54 4.88
N ILE A 20 51.27 -2.35 4.86
CA ILE A 20 50.59 -1.11 5.28
C ILE A 20 49.38 -0.83 4.37
N LEU A 21 49.55 -0.91 3.05
CA LEU A 21 48.46 -0.68 2.09
C LEU A 21 47.34 -1.71 2.24
N ALA A 22 47.67 -2.98 2.44
CA ALA A 22 46.70 -4.03 2.71
C ALA A 22 45.90 -3.76 4.01
N GLY A 23 46.57 -3.28 5.06
CA GLY A 23 45.92 -2.88 6.32
C GLY A 23 44.89 -1.74 6.13
N VAL A 24 45.25 -0.72 5.35
CA VAL A 24 44.34 0.41 5.04
C VAL A 24 43.13 -0.07 4.23
N ALA A 25 43.33 -0.97 3.27
CA ALA A 25 42.25 -1.53 2.45
C ALA A 25 41.27 -2.38 3.30
N ILE A 26 41.79 -3.21 4.21
CA ILE A 26 40.94 -4.01 5.11
C ILE A 26 40.17 -3.10 6.07
N PHE A 27 40.81 -2.08 6.64
CA PHE A 27 40.15 -1.13 7.55
C PHE A 27 39.01 -0.37 6.87
N THR A 28 39.23 0.11 5.64
CA THR A 28 38.19 0.80 4.87
C THR A 28 37.04 -0.13 4.50
N ALA A 29 37.33 -1.38 4.10
CA ALA A 29 36.31 -2.39 3.82
C ALA A 29 35.46 -2.73 5.06
N VAL A 30 36.09 -2.95 6.22
CA VAL A 30 35.39 -3.23 7.49
C VAL A 30 34.53 -2.03 7.89
N ARG A 31 35.05 -0.81 7.76
CA ARG A 31 34.29 0.40 8.10
C ARG A 31 33.06 0.60 7.20
N LEU A 32 33.19 0.37 5.90
CA LEU A 32 32.05 0.39 4.98
C LEU A 32 31.02 -0.71 5.27
N TYR A 33 31.48 -1.89 5.71
CA TYR A 33 30.60 -2.98 6.11
C TYR A 33 29.80 -2.65 7.37
N GLN A 34 30.45 -2.05 8.37
CA GLN A 34 29.79 -1.59 9.60
C GLN A 34 28.76 -0.50 9.31
N LEU A 35 29.09 0.45 8.43
CA LEU A 35 28.17 1.52 8.01
C LEU A 35 26.93 1.01 7.26
N ARG A 36 26.95 -0.20 6.69
CA ARG A 36 25.75 -0.84 6.11
C ARG A 36 24.86 -1.53 7.13
N ARG A 37 25.39 -1.87 8.32
CA ARG A 37 24.64 -2.56 9.38
C ARG A 37 24.04 -1.58 10.39
N GLU A 38 24.56 -0.37 10.49
CA GLU A 38 23.88 0.70 11.23
C GLU A 38 22.74 1.22 10.35
N PRO A 39 21.47 1.16 10.82
CA PRO A 39 20.36 1.75 10.09
C PRO A 39 20.69 3.24 9.88
N VAL A 40 20.72 3.66 8.61
CA VAL A 40 20.89 5.06 8.24
C VAL A 40 19.86 5.87 9.03
N ALA A 41 20.32 6.68 9.98
CA ALA A 41 19.58 7.57 10.89
C ALA A 41 18.19 7.08 11.41
N PRO A 42 17.90 7.11 12.72
CA PRO A 42 16.54 6.92 13.25
C PRO A 42 15.47 7.89 12.67
N THR A 43 15.92 8.93 11.96
CA THR A 43 15.09 9.91 11.24
C THR A 43 15.14 9.76 9.73
N ALA A 44 15.92 8.82 9.18
CA ALA A 44 15.78 8.49 7.77
C ALA A 44 14.41 7.82 7.64
N PRO A 45 13.53 8.34 6.78
CA PRO A 45 12.24 7.71 6.55
C PRO A 45 12.50 6.25 6.19
N GLU A 46 11.90 5.34 6.96
CA GLU A 46 11.82 3.94 6.58
C GLU A 46 11.37 3.93 5.12
N SER A 47 12.13 3.26 4.25
CA SER A 47 11.81 3.20 2.83
C SER A 47 10.35 2.81 2.72
N GLU A 48 9.49 3.75 2.29
CA GLU A 48 8.06 3.54 2.26
C GLU A 48 7.78 2.19 1.59
N PRO A 49 6.82 1.40 2.12
CA PRO A 49 6.50 0.09 1.58
C PRO A 49 6.37 0.23 0.07
N ALA A 50 7.21 -0.53 -0.65
CA ALA A 50 7.53 -0.33 -2.06
C ALA A 50 6.38 0.33 -2.85
N ALA A 51 6.64 1.52 -3.39
CA ALA A 51 5.69 2.29 -4.19
C ALA A 51 4.92 1.37 -5.14
N TRP A 52 3.59 1.45 -5.10
CA TRP A 52 2.74 0.57 -5.90
C TRP A 52 3.07 0.72 -7.38
N ASP A 53 3.01 -0.40 -8.10
CA ASP A 53 3.19 -0.39 -9.55
C ASP A 53 1.91 0.18 -10.20
N CYS A 54 1.84 1.51 -10.30
CA CYS A 54 0.70 2.23 -10.84
C CYS A 54 0.35 1.88 -12.29
N SER A 55 1.23 1.17 -12.99
CA SER A 55 0.92 0.65 -14.32
C SER A 55 0.02 -0.59 -14.28
N LYS A 56 -0.04 -1.29 -13.14
CA LYS A 56 -0.78 -2.55 -12.95
C LYS A 56 -1.93 -2.46 -11.97
N TYR A 57 -1.95 -1.44 -11.12
CA TYR A 57 -3.09 -1.14 -10.25
C TYR A 57 -3.92 -0.01 -10.88
N THR A 58 -5.07 -0.36 -11.45
CA THR A 58 -5.84 0.55 -12.31
C THR A 58 -7.27 0.72 -11.83
N PHE A 59 -7.75 1.96 -11.84
CA PHE A 59 -9.15 2.28 -11.66
C PHE A 59 -9.82 2.49 -13.02
N SER A 60 -11.11 2.17 -13.11
CA SER A 60 -11.93 2.42 -14.28
C SER A 60 -13.31 2.90 -13.88
N VAL A 61 -13.91 3.75 -14.73
CA VAL A 61 -15.29 4.21 -14.59
C VAL A 61 -16.03 3.90 -15.88
N SER A 62 -17.03 3.03 -15.80
CA SER A 62 -17.84 2.64 -16.96
C SER A 62 -18.75 3.78 -17.43
N GLY A 63 -19.31 3.66 -18.63
CA GLY A 63 -20.35 4.57 -19.13
C GLY A 63 -21.67 4.54 -18.33
N THR A 64 -21.87 3.54 -17.48
CA THR A 64 -23.00 3.49 -16.53
C THR A 64 -22.63 4.03 -15.15
N GLY A 65 -21.42 4.56 -14.99
CA GLY A 65 -20.91 5.10 -13.72
C GLY A 65 -20.45 4.04 -12.73
N VAL A 66 -20.29 2.78 -13.14
CA VAL A 66 -19.72 1.73 -12.27
C VAL A 66 -18.23 2.01 -12.10
N VAL A 67 -17.79 2.12 -10.86
CA VAL A 67 -16.39 2.34 -10.49
C VAL A 67 -15.79 1.01 -10.06
N SER A 68 -14.73 0.60 -10.74
CA SER A 68 -14.03 -0.65 -10.48
C SER A 68 -12.53 -0.43 -10.36
N VAL A 69 -11.88 -1.31 -9.60
CA VAL A 69 -10.43 -1.34 -9.43
C VAL A 69 -9.92 -2.74 -9.78
N ASN A 70 -8.75 -2.80 -10.41
CA ASN A 70 -8.12 -4.02 -10.86
C ASN A 70 -6.65 -4.01 -10.44
N ASN A 71 -6.26 -5.03 -9.67
CA ASN A 71 -4.89 -5.25 -9.23
C ASN A 71 -4.23 -6.33 -10.10
N GLN A 72 -3.44 -5.92 -11.10
CA GLN A 72 -2.58 -6.82 -11.87
C GLN A 72 -1.13 -6.83 -11.37
N SER A 73 -0.86 -6.25 -10.21
CA SER A 73 0.47 -6.23 -9.60
C SER A 73 0.86 -7.62 -9.11
N THR A 74 2.13 -7.82 -8.78
CA THR A 74 2.63 -9.07 -8.18
C THR A 74 2.45 -9.11 -6.67
N ARG A 75 1.69 -8.16 -6.09
CA ARG A 75 1.56 -7.96 -4.65
C ARG A 75 0.10 -7.81 -4.25
N ASN A 76 -0.16 -8.07 -2.97
CA ASN A 76 -1.45 -7.79 -2.37
C ASN A 76 -1.45 -6.32 -1.94
N GLU A 77 -2.42 -5.56 -2.42
CA GLU A 77 -2.54 -4.16 -2.04
C GLU A 77 -3.45 -4.01 -0.80
N PRO A 78 -3.09 -3.20 0.19
CA PRO A 78 -3.91 -2.96 1.37
C PRO A 78 -5.17 -2.14 1.05
N SER A 79 -6.08 -2.05 2.01
CA SER A 79 -7.27 -1.20 1.90
C SER A 79 -6.91 0.28 1.90
N GLN A 80 -7.68 1.09 1.17
CA GLN A 80 -7.48 2.54 1.06
C GLN A 80 -8.78 3.26 0.66
N GLN A 81 -8.74 4.56 0.41
CA GLN A 81 -9.86 5.31 -0.17
C GLN A 81 -9.58 5.72 -1.62
N ALA A 82 -10.61 5.77 -2.45
CA ALA A 82 -10.56 6.25 -3.83
C ALA A 82 -11.53 7.43 -4.04
N LYS A 83 -10.98 8.58 -4.42
CA LYS A 83 -11.74 9.80 -4.74
C LYS A 83 -12.05 9.83 -6.22
N VAL A 84 -13.33 9.87 -6.59
CA VAL A 84 -13.80 9.80 -7.97
C VAL A 84 -14.24 11.18 -8.44
N TYR A 85 -13.62 11.65 -9.52
CA TYR A 85 -13.90 12.91 -10.17
C TYR A 85 -14.53 12.68 -11.55
N ILE A 86 -15.62 13.37 -11.84
CA ILE A 86 -16.25 13.41 -13.17
C ILE A 86 -16.19 14.85 -13.67
N ASN A 87 -15.62 15.05 -14.87
CA ASN A 87 -15.34 16.36 -15.46
C ASN A 87 -14.60 17.32 -14.50
N GLY A 88 -13.72 16.76 -13.66
CA GLY A 88 -12.91 17.51 -12.70
C GLY A 88 -13.58 17.75 -11.33
N ASN A 89 -14.88 17.51 -11.19
CA ASN A 89 -15.61 17.67 -9.93
C ASN A 89 -15.58 16.37 -9.12
N LEU A 90 -15.27 16.45 -7.83
CA LEU A 90 -15.36 15.29 -6.92
C LEU A 90 -16.83 14.87 -6.77
N VAL A 91 -17.17 13.68 -7.22
CA VAL A 91 -18.55 13.15 -7.18
C VAL A 91 -18.75 12.22 -5.99
N ASN A 92 -17.76 11.36 -5.69
CA ASN A 92 -17.87 10.43 -4.56
C ASN A 92 -16.48 10.01 -4.04
N THR A 93 -16.45 9.43 -2.85
CA THR A 93 -15.29 8.74 -2.27
C THR A 93 -15.71 7.32 -1.88
N PHE A 94 -14.95 6.32 -2.30
CA PHE A 94 -15.21 4.92 -2.00
C PHE A 94 -14.11 4.31 -1.13
N ASP A 95 -14.48 3.39 -0.26
CA ASP A 95 -13.53 2.51 0.42
C ASP A 95 -13.12 1.38 -0.54
N VAL A 96 -11.82 1.26 -0.77
CA VAL A 96 -11.22 0.20 -1.56
C VAL A 96 -10.76 -0.89 -0.61
N PRO A 97 -11.29 -2.13 -0.72
CA PRO A 97 -10.85 -3.22 0.11
C PRO A 97 -9.41 -3.61 -0.22
N ALA A 98 -8.75 -4.34 0.69
CA ALA A 98 -7.49 -4.97 0.37
C ALA A 98 -7.68 -5.95 -0.82
N LEU A 99 -6.85 -5.82 -1.84
CA LEU A 99 -6.97 -6.52 -3.11
C LEU A 99 -5.78 -7.46 -3.32
N PRO A 100 -6.01 -8.79 -3.28
CA PRO A 100 -4.97 -9.75 -3.62
C PRO A 100 -4.48 -9.57 -5.06
N MET A 101 -3.27 -10.07 -5.35
CA MET A 101 -2.71 -10.06 -6.70
C MET A 101 -3.67 -10.72 -7.72
N GLY A 102 -3.82 -10.08 -8.88
CA GLY A 102 -4.67 -10.56 -9.98
C GLY A 102 -6.18 -10.42 -9.78
N GLN A 103 -6.63 -9.77 -8.70
CA GLN A 103 -8.05 -9.61 -8.38
C GLN A 103 -8.60 -8.24 -8.81
N SER A 104 -9.92 -8.15 -8.93
CA SER A 104 -10.64 -6.91 -9.17
C SER A 104 -11.80 -6.76 -8.18
N ALA A 105 -12.18 -5.52 -7.89
CA ALA A 105 -13.35 -5.22 -7.05
C ALA A 105 -14.18 -4.09 -7.68
N THR A 106 -15.49 -4.17 -7.49
CA THR A 106 -16.42 -3.07 -7.80
C THR A 106 -16.64 -2.26 -6.54
N LEU A 107 -16.37 -0.96 -6.61
CA LEU A 107 -16.43 -0.05 -5.47
C LEU A 107 -17.83 0.53 -5.29
N GLY A 108 -18.53 0.77 -6.40
CA GLY A 108 -19.89 1.30 -6.39
C GLY A 108 -20.28 1.95 -7.71
N THR A 109 -21.31 2.78 -7.66
CA THR A 109 -21.79 3.56 -8.81
C THR A 109 -21.78 5.05 -8.50
N VAL A 110 -21.53 5.86 -9.53
CA VAL A 110 -21.62 7.32 -9.49
C VAL A 110 -22.56 7.81 -10.57
N GLN A 111 -23.21 8.95 -10.33
CA GLN A 111 -24.02 9.60 -11.36
C GLN A 111 -23.08 10.21 -12.41
N VAL A 112 -23.29 9.85 -13.68
CA VAL A 112 -22.47 10.33 -14.81
C VAL A 112 -23.35 11.11 -15.82
N PRO A 113 -22.81 12.13 -16.49
CA PRO A 113 -23.54 12.84 -17.53
C PRO A 113 -23.93 11.94 -18.70
N THR A 114 -25.00 12.28 -19.40
CA THR A 114 -25.31 11.72 -20.72
C THR A 114 -24.26 12.20 -21.74
N GLY A 115 -23.76 11.30 -22.59
CA GLY A 115 -22.73 11.62 -23.59
C GLY A 115 -21.31 11.48 -23.05
N SER A 116 -20.32 12.02 -23.75
CA SER A 116 -18.91 11.86 -23.38
C SER A 116 -18.55 12.66 -22.13
N PHE A 117 -17.84 12.01 -21.20
CA PHE A 117 -17.31 12.64 -19.98
C PHE A 117 -15.88 12.17 -19.69
N ASN A 118 -15.14 13.04 -19.02
CA ASN A 118 -13.82 12.73 -18.49
C ASN A 118 -13.96 12.22 -17.06
N TRP A 119 -13.21 11.19 -16.69
CA TRP A 119 -13.17 10.69 -15.33
C TRP A 119 -11.73 10.61 -14.83
N ARG A 120 -11.56 10.77 -13.52
CA ARG A 120 -10.29 10.60 -12.80
C ARG A 120 -10.58 9.98 -11.45
N VAL A 121 -9.84 8.94 -11.08
CA VAL A 121 -9.90 8.33 -9.75
C VAL A 121 -8.53 8.45 -9.10
N VAL A 122 -8.50 8.95 -7.86
CA VAL A 122 -7.26 9.17 -7.09
C VAL A 122 -7.34 8.35 -5.81
N GLY A 123 -6.46 7.35 -5.66
CA GLY A 123 -6.31 6.61 -4.40
C GLY A 123 -5.56 7.44 -3.35
N THR A 124 -5.85 7.24 -2.07
CA THR A 124 -5.24 8.01 -0.98
C THR A 124 -3.80 7.64 -0.68
N GLN A 125 -3.39 6.41 -0.97
CA GLN A 125 -2.03 5.95 -0.76
C GLN A 125 -1.20 5.93 -2.06
N ASP A 126 -1.74 6.53 -3.13
CA ASP A 126 -1.83 5.74 -4.36
C ASP A 126 -1.75 6.42 -5.71
N CYS A 127 -1.67 5.51 -6.68
CA CYS A 127 -1.84 5.69 -8.11
C CYS A 127 -3.16 6.39 -8.48
N GLN A 128 -3.11 7.16 -9.56
CA GLN A 128 -4.28 7.77 -10.18
C GLN A 128 -4.53 7.16 -11.55
N SER A 129 -5.80 6.97 -11.90
CA SER A 129 -6.20 6.59 -13.26
C SER A 129 -7.18 7.64 -13.79
N SER A 130 -7.11 7.88 -15.10
CA SER A 130 -8.02 8.80 -15.78
C SER A 130 -8.31 8.31 -17.18
N GLY A 131 -9.47 8.68 -17.69
CA GLY A 131 -9.88 8.34 -19.05
C GLY A 131 -11.11 9.11 -19.48
N THR A 132 -11.61 8.72 -20.64
CA THR A 132 -12.88 9.20 -21.18
C THR A 132 -13.84 8.03 -21.30
N SER A 133 -15.10 8.28 -20.99
CA SER A 133 -16.18 7.31 -21.15
C SER A 133 -17.36 8.02 -21.81
N SER A 134 -18.21 7.28 -22.51
CA SER A 134 -19.50 7.81 -22.96
C SER A 134 -20.57 7.26 -22.03
N GLY A 135 -21.29 8.16 -21.37
CA GLY A 135 -22.56 7.87 -20.75
C GLY A 135 -23.42 7.17 -21.78
N GLY A 136 -23.83 5.93 -21.51
CA GLY A 136 -24.89 5.32 -22.30
C GLY A 136 -26.14 6.20 -22.19
N PRO A 137 -27.07 6.14 -23.16
CA PRO A 137 -28.41 6.64 -22.88
C PRO A 137 -28.83 6.00 -21.56
N VAL A 138 -29.23 6.83 -20.58
CA VAL A 138 -29.66 6.34 -19.27
C VAL A 138 -30.72 5.29 -19.57
N ALA A 139 -30.41 4.00 -19.39
CA ALA A 139 -31.31 2.91 -19.73
C ALA A 139 -32.47 2.82 -18.71
N CYS A 140 -32.86 3.96 -18.12
CA CYS A 140 -34.04 4.14 -17.30
C CYS A 140 -35.35 4.10 -18.11
N GLU A 141 -35.33 3.75 -19.40
CA GLU A 141 -36.56 3.44 -20.15
C GLU A 141 -36.54 2.11 -20.91
N SER A 142 -35.61 1.19 -20.63
CA SER A 142 -35.99 -0.23 -20.77
C SER A 142 -36.65 -0.63 -19.46
N LEU A 143 -37.92 -0.21 -19.29
CA LEU A 143 -38.80 -0.92 -18.38
C LEU A 143 -38.82 -2.37 -18.87
N ALA A 144 -38.05 -3.24 -18.23
CA ALA A 144 -38.29 -4.67 -18.30
C ALA A 144 -39.59 -4.92 -17.53
N PHE A 145 -40.73 -4.60 -18.13
CA PHE A 145 -41.97 -5.25 -17.74
C PHE A 145 -41.78 -6.73 -18.10
N SER A 146 -41.74 -7.61 -17.08
CA SER A 146 -42.06 -8.99 -17.35
C SER A 146 -43.53 -8.99 -17.77
N LEU A 147 -43.77 -9.19 -19.07
CA LEU A 147 -45.08 -9.67 -19.50
C LEU A 147 -45.24 -11.03 -18.83
N THR A 148 -45.93 -11.03 -17.70
CA THR A 148 -46.51 -12.24 -17.15
C THR A 148 -47.59 -12.60 -18.16
N GLU A 149 -47.21 -13.40 -19.16
CA GLU A 149 -48.17 -14.00 -20.05
C GLU A 149 -49.00 -14.93 -19.18
N ASN A 150 -50.16 -14.44 -18.73
CA ASN A 150 -51.23 -15.26 -18.20
C ASN A 150 -51.69 -16.16 -19.35
N SER A 151 -50.91 -17.19 -19.64
CA SER A 151 -51.33 -18.27 -20.51
C SER A 151 -52.58 -18.88 -19.86
N PRO A 152 -53.76 -18.81 -20.51
CA PRO A 152 -54.94 -19.45 -19.98
C PRO A 152 -54.67 -20.96 -19.98
N THR A 153 -54.27 -21.47 -18.82
CA THR A 153 -54.28 -22.91 -18.56
C THR A 153 -55.73 -23.37 -18.73
N PRO A 154 -56.02 -24.35 -19.60
CA PRO A 154 -57.37 -24.88 -19.71
C PRO A 154 -57.79 -25.43 -18.34
N THR A 155 -58.80 -24.80 -17.76
CA THR A 155 -59.49 -25.23 -16.55
C THR A 155 -59.99 -26.65 -16.76
N ILE A 156 -59.29 -27.64 -16.21
CA ILE A 156 -59.89 -28.94 -15.92
C ILE A 156 -60.55 -28.80 -14.55
N THR A 157 -61.87 -28.75 -14.58
CA THR A 157 -62.75 -28.86 -13.41
C THR A 157 -62.41 -30.12 -12.62
N GLY A 158 -61.80 -29.94 -11.45
CA GLY A 158 -61.50 -31.00 -10.49
C GLY A 158 -61.93 -30.57 -9.09
N THR A 159 -63.16 -30.97 -8.75
CA THR A 159 -63.73 -31.25 -7.43
C THR A 159 -63.05 -30.67 -6.17
N VAL A 160 -63.82 -29.80 -5.52
CA VAL A 160 -63.66 -29.25 -4.17
C VAL A 160 -63.29 -30.31 -3.13
N THR A 161 -62.29 -30.04 -2.30
CA THR A 161 -62.20 -30.57 -0.94
C THR A 161 -61.91 -29.40 0.01
N PRO A 162 -62.83 -29.03 0.91
CA PRO A 162 -62.61 -27.97 1.87
C PRO A 162 -61.71 -28.47 3.01
N SER A 163 -60.66 -27.71 3.33
CA SER A 163 -60.04 -27.78 4.65
C SER A 163 -59.97 -26.38 5.22
N LEU A 164 -60.78 -26.18 6.26
CA LEU A 164 -60.86 -24.99 7.07
C LEU A 164 -59.68 -25.00 8.05
N THR A 165 -58.84 -23.96 8.08
CA THR A 165 -58.37 -23.42 9.37
C THR A 165 -57.94 -21.95 9.18
N PRO A 166 -58.67 -20.99 9.77
CA PRO A 166 -58.24 -19.60 9.87
C PRO A 166 -57.38 -19.40 11.12
N THR A 167 -56.30 -18.64 11.04
CA THR A 167 -55.82 -17.84 12.17
C THR A 167 -55.15 -16.58 11.64
N SER A 168 -55.89 -15.48 11.75
CA SER A 168 -55.39 -14.12 11.65
C SER A 168 -54.69 -13.75 12.96
N THR A 169 -53.50 -13.18 12.86
CA THR A 169 -52.94 -12.36 13.95
C THR A 169 -52.26 -11.14 13.35
N PRO A 170 -52.99 -10.01 13.22
CA PRO A 170 -52.38 -8.71 13.08
C PRO A 170 -52.06 -8.17 14.48
N THR A 171 -50.83 -7.73 14.71
CA THR A 171 -50.50 -6.86 15.83
C THR A 171 -49.71 -5.69 15.29
N GLY A 172 -50.31 -4.50 15.42
CA GLY A 172 -49.70 -3.21 15.10
C GLY A 172 -48.46 -2.95 15.95
N THR A 173 -47.66 -1.94 15.65
CA THR A 173 -47.95 -0.58 16.14
C THR A 173 -47.04 0.41 15.39
N PRO A 174 -47.57 1.46 14.74
CA PRO A 174 -46.76 2.59 14.32
C PRO A 174 -46.37 3.44 15.54
N SER A 175 -45.07 3.58 15.78
CA SER A 175 -44.52 4.47 16.82
C SER A 175 -44.58 5.93 16.34
N PRO A 176 -45.03 6.88 17.18
CA PRO A 176 -45.27 8.27 16.79
C PRO A 176 -43.99 9.11 16.65
N THR A 177 -44.07 9.95 15.62
CA THR A 177 -43.37 11.19 15.29
C THR A 177 -42.82 12.00 16.47
N LEU A 178 -41.53 12.35 16.42
CA LEU A 178 -40.97 13.47 17.17
C LEU A 178 -40.95 14.75 16.31
N PRO A 179 -41.19 15.94 16.91
CA PRO A 179 -41.34 17.22 16.22
C PRO A 179 -40.01 17.77 15.66
N PRO A 180 -40.07 18.68 14.66
CA PRO A 180 -38.90 19.38 14.16
C PRO A 180 -38.38 20.36 15.21
N ASP A 181 -37.14 20.15 15.64
CA ASP A 181 -36.43 21.14 16.45
C ASP A 181 -36.09 22.35 15.56
N VAL A 182 -36.51 23.50 16.06
CA VAL A 182 -36.40 24.80 15.42
C VAL A 182 -35.12 25.48 15.90
N THR A 183 -34.36 25.97 14.93
CA THR A 183 -33.63 27.25 15.02
C THR A 183 -32.39 27.29 15.91
N ALA A 184 -31.22 27.28 15.24
CA ALA A 184 -30.11 28.14 15.62
C ALA A 184 -29.56 28.87 14.38
N THR A 185 -29.76 30.18 14.41
CA THR A 185 -29.32 31.29 13.57
C THR A 185 -27.90 31.17 12.97
N PRO A 186 -27.69 31.55 11.69
CA PRO A 186 -26.35 31.78 11.17
C PRO A 186 -25.77 33.07 11.77
N THR A 187 -24.68 32.96 12.52
CA THR A 187 -23.87 34.13 12.89
C THR A 187 -22.92 34.45 11.74
N PRO A 188 -22.99 35.64 11.13
CA PRO A 188 -21.96 36.11 10.21
C PRO A 188 -20.82 36.72 11.02
N THR A 189 -19.60 36.19 10.90
CA THR A 189 -18.40 36.87 11.40
C THR A 189 -17.29 36.85 10.35
N ASN A 190 -16.74 38.04 10.14
CA ASN A 190 -15.87 38.54 9.07
C ASN A 190 -14.62 37.73 8.67
N PRO A 191 -14.06 38.00 7.47
CA PRO A 191 -12.76 37.52 6.99
C PRO A 191 -11.58 38.41 7.49
N PRO A 192 -10.31 38.06 7.17
CA PRO A 192 -9.31 37.49 8.08
C PRO A 192 -8.36 38.53 8.73
N GLY A 193 -8.09 38.38 10.03
CA GLY A 193 -6.98 39.04 10.70
C GLY A 193 -5.75 38.14 10.72
N ALA A 194 -4.68 38.52 10.03
CA ALA A 194 -3.38 37.85 10.09
C ALA A 194 -2.91 37.76 11.56
N THR A 195 -2.75 36.55 12.08
CA THR A 195 -2.17 36.33 13.41
C THR A 195 -1.12 35.23 13.32
N SER A 196 0.07 35.60 13.79
CA SER A 196 1.31 34.84 13.82
C SER A 196 1.18 33.49 14.53
N THR A 197 1.73 32.47 13.89
CA THR A 197 1.92 31.11 14.39
C THR A 197 2.70 31.08 15.70
N SER A 198 2.01 30.92 16.83
CA SER A 198 2.62 30.47 18.08
C SER A 198 2.71 28.94 18.08
N THR A 199 3.94 28.45 18.12
CA THR A 199 4.34 27.04 18.26
C THR A 199 3.58 26.35 19.40
N PRO A 200 2.86 25.23 19.14
CA PRO A 200 2.26 24.47 20.22
C PRO A 200 3.32 23.67 20.99
N THR A 201 3.36 23.92 22.30
CA THR A 201 4.00 23.09 23.32
C THR A 201 3.31 21.71 23.38
N PRO A 202 4.05 20.59 23.44
CA PRO A 202 3.43 19.27 23.53
C PRO A 202 2.80 19.04 24.91
N THR A 203 1.48 18.90 24.91
CA THR A 203 0.68 18.46 26.06
C THR A 203 0.87 16.96 26.27
N GLN A 204 1.52 16.60 27.37
CA GLN A 204 1.62 15.23 27.85
C GLN A 204 0.28 14.83 28.50
N GLY A 205 -0.58 14.19 27.70
CA GLY A 205 -1.86 13.63 28.16
C GLY A 205 -1.80 12.11 28.19
N GLY A 206 -1.85 11.55 29.40
CA GLY A 206 -1.90 10.11 29.65
C GLY A 206 -3.17 9.48 29.09
N GLY A 207 -3.00 8.66 28.05
CA GLY A 207 -3.99 7.74 27.53
C GLY A 207 -3.34 6.37 27.40
N ILE A 208 -3.90 5.40 28.12
CA ILE A 208 -3.57 3.97 28.06
C ILE A 208 -3.74 3.44 26.62
N ALA A 209 -2.65 3.43 25.87
CA ALA A 209 -2.58 2.75 24.58
C ALA A 209 -2.48 1.24 24.82
N ALA A 210 -3.45 0.51 24.29
CA ALA A 210 -3.37 -0.95 24.17
C ALA A 210 -2.12 -1.30 23.36
N ALA A 211 -1.30 -2.21 23.89
CA ALA A 211 -0.11 -2.70 23.22
C ALA A 211 -0.51 -3.38 21.90
N SER A 212 -0.16 -2.75 20.78
CA SER A 212 -0.21 -3.36 19.46
C SER A 212 0.78 -4.53 19.45
N PRO A 213 0.40 -5.73 18.99
CA PRO A 213 1.31 -6.87 18.92
C PRO A 213 2.45 -6.50 17.96
N THR A 214 3.66 -6.40 18.50
CA THR A 214 4.90 -6.24 17.74
C THR A 214 4.95 -7.36 16.69
N PRO A 215 4.87 -7.04 15.38
CA PRO A 215 5.01 -8.06 14.35
C PRO A 215 6.36 -8.72 14.53
N GLY A 216 6.36 -10.04 14.68
CA GLY A 216 7.58 -10.84 14.77
C GLY A 216 8.44 -10.56 13.56
N GLY A 217 9.47 -9.74 13.74
CA GLY A 217 10.41 -9.38 12.70
C GLY A 217 10.95 -10.64 12.07
N ALA A 218 10.78 -10.77 10.75
CA ALA A 218 11.42 -11.83 9.99
C ALA A 218 12.92 -11.78 10.30
N ALA A 219 13.43 -12.84 10.92
CA ALA A 219 14.84 -12.99 11.20
C ALA A 219 15.59 -12.89 9.87
N LEU A 220 16.28 -11.77 9.66
CA LEU A 220 17.18 -11.62 8.54
C LEU A 220 18.19 -12.77 8.62
N PRO A 221 18.44 -13.51 7.52
CA PRO A 221 19.41 -14.58 7.53
C PRO A 221 20.74 -13.99 8.00
N ASP A 222 21.31 -14.63 9.02
CA ASP A 222 22.61 -14.25 9.56
C ASP A 222 23.60 -14.21 8.40
N ALA A 223 24.00 -12.99 8.00
CA ALA A 223 24.99 -12.77 6.97
C ALA A 223 26.36 -13.12 7.59
N GLY A 224 26.54 -14.42 7.83
CA GLY A 224 27.72 -15.02 8.37
C GLY A 224 28.87 -14.79 7.40
N ILE A 225 30.00 -14.37 7.96
CA ILE A 225 31.30 -14.45 7.31
C ILE A 225 31.47 -15.91 6.91
N SER A 226 31.27 -16.21 5.63
CA SER A 226 31.21 -17.59 5.18
C SER A 226 32.54 -18.26 5.54
N THR A 227 32.46 -19.43 6.18
CA THR A 227 33.61 -20.32 6.45
C THR A 227 34.62 -20.42 5.30
N PRO A 228 34.25 -20.40 3.99
CA PRO A 228 35.24 -20.33 2.91
C PRO A 228 36.12 -19.08 2.92
N THR A 229 35.62 -17.92 3.36
CA THR A 229 36.42 -16.68 3.44
C THR A 229 37.50 -16.78 4.53
N LEU A 230 37.15 -17.35 5.68
CA LEU A 230 38.11 -17.56 6.78
C LEU A 230 39.18 -18.59 6.39
N LEU A 231 38.78 -19.65 5.68
CA LEU A 231 39.70 -20.68 5.19
C LEU A 231 40.66 -20.12 4.13
N ALA A 232 40.17 -19.31 3.19
CA ALA A 232 41.02 -18.71 2.15
C ALA A 232 42.07 -17.77 2.75
N LEU A 233 41.68 -16.97 3.75
CA LEU A 233 42.57 -16.02 4.41
C LEU A 233 43.65 -16.74 5.24
N THR A 234 43.27 -17.81 5.96
CA THR A 234 44.23 -18.61 6.74
C THR A 234 45.23 -19.37 5.85
N VAL A 235 44.79 -19.98 4.76
CA VAL A 235 45.69 -20.64 3.79
C VAL A 235 46.64 -19.64 3.14
N GLY A 236 46.15 -18.44 2.77
CA GLY A 236 46.99 -17.39 2.19
C GLY A 236 48.10 -16.91 3.13
N ILE A 237 47.79 -16.70 4.42
CA ILE A 237 48.79 -16.32 5.43
C ILE A 237 49.84 -17.43 5.61
N LEU A 238 49.42 -18.70 5.65
CA LEU A 238 50.33 -19.83 5.81
C LEU A 238 51.31 -19.95 4.64
N MET A 239 50.85 -19.73 3.41
CA MET A 239 51.73 -19.71 2.23
C MET A 239 52.75 -18.58 2.30
N LEU A 240 52.35 -17.38 2.72
CA LEU A 240 53.26 -16.24 2.85
C LEU A 240 54.36 -16.49 3.89
N ILE A 241 54.00 -17.06 5.04
CA ILE A 241 54.98 -17.42 6.08
C ILE A 241 55.93 -18.51 5.57
N GLY A 242 55.40 -19.53 4.88
CA GLY A 242 56.21 -20.60 4.29
C GLY A 242 57.22 -20.08 3.26
N ALA A 243 56.80 -19.17 2.38
CA ALA A 243 57.70 -18.54 1.41
C ALA A 243 58.78 -17.69 2.08
N LEU A 244 58.45 -16.98 3.16
CA LEU A 244 59.41 -16.18 3.92
C LEU A 244 60.45 -17.05 4.64
N LEU A 245 60.03 -18.16 5.25
CA LEU A 245 60.93 -19.11 5.90
C LEU A 245 61.87 -19.80 4.91
N LEU A 246 61.41 -20.08 3.68
CA LEU A 246 62.26 -20.66 2.64
C LEU A 246 63.29 -19.66 2.09
N ALA A 247 62.99 -18.36 2.17
CA ALA A 247 63.83 -17.30 1.64
C ALA A 247 64.93 -16.81 2.60
N LEU A 248 64.83 -17.17 3.88
CA LEU A 248 65.81 -16.87 4.93
C LEU A 248 66.88 -17.97 5.02
#